data_AF-T1IC38-F1
#
_entry.id   AF-T1IC38-F1
#
_cell.length_a   1.000
_cell.length_b   1.000
_cell.length_c   1.000
_cell.angle_alpha   90.00
_cell.angle_beta   90.00
_cell.angle_gamma   90.00
#
_symmetry.space_group_name_H-M   'P 1'
#
loop_
_entity.id
_entity.type
_entity.pdbx_description
1 polymer ?
#
loop_
_entity_poly.entity_id
_entity_poly.type
_entity_poly.pdbx_seq_one_letter_code
_entity_poly.pdbx_strand_id
1 'polypeptide(L)'
;MGEAEIENSYKNIILKLKSLSVDEEVFKQKKHNFRQEIDSPRRLFLMSSIGDLIDYLERKLLVRNNKIRLITKILDVFEIFGIRKLIIEHNMLLTNYNYTNDRIDYKEDNARHQNITSDHSIPPCVVELISSRIGNSWKEMAYELQFKAGEIDLIDENLENDVKKSLKILNTTFQDLLRIVKEVD
;
A
#
# COMPACT_ATOMS: atom_id res chain seq x y z
N MET A 1 5.26 -14.22 17.47
CA MET A 1 6.04 -12.99 17.20
C MET A 1 5.02 -11.86 17.27
N GLY A 2 5.15 -10.97 18.26
CA GLY A 2 3.97 -10.43 18.98
C GLY A 2 3.69 -8.95 18.73
N GLU A 3 2.46 -8.54 19.06
CA GLU A 3 1.96 -7.15 19.02
C GLU A 3 2.92 -6.12 19.62
N ALA A 4 3.69 -6.51 20.63
CA ALA A 4 4.71 -5.67 21.26
C ALA A 4 5.83 -5.23 20.28
N GLU A 5 6.21 -6.08 19.32
CA GLU A 5 7.23 -5.77 18.33
C GLU A 5 6.71 -4.77 17.29
N ILE A 6 5.46 -4.94 16.84
CA ILE A 6 4.76 -3.97 16.00
C ILE A 6 4.65 -2.63 16.72
N GLU A 7 4.22 -2.64 17.98
CA GLU A 7 4.06 -1.42 18.77
C GLU A 7 5.40 -0.68 18.96
N ASN A 8 6.48 -1.40 19.23
CA ASN A 8 7.82 -0.81 19.36
C ASN A 8 8.32 -0.24 18.03
N SER A 9 8.11 -0.96 16.93
CA SER A 9 8.46 -0.50 15.59
C SER A 9 7.69 0.78 15.23
N TYR A 10 6.38 0.83 15.52
CA TYR A 10 5.55 2.01 15.35
C TYR A 10 6.06 3.20 16.18
N LYS A 11 6.33 3.00 17.48
CA LYS A 11 6.86 4.06 18.35
C LYS A 11 8.18 4.62 17.85
N ASN A 12 9.08 3.78 17.33
CA ASN A 12 10.34 4.22 16.75
C ASN A 12 10.12 5.10 15.49
N ILE A 13 9.19 4.71 14.62
CA ILE A 13 8.80 5.51 13.45
C ILE A 13 8.29 6.89 13.89
N ILE A 14 7.35 6.92 14.83
CA ILE A 14 6.75 8.17 15.34
C ILE A 14 7.80 9.06 15.99
N LEU A 15 8.68 8.49 16.82
CA LEU A 15 9.74 9.24 17.49
C LEU A 15 10.68 9.88 16.47
N LYS A 16 11.12 9.12 15.45
CA LYS A 16 11.97 9.66 14.40
C LYS A 16 11.26 10.73 13.59
N LEU A 17 10.01 10.52 13.18
CA LEU A 17 9.22 11.52 12.47
C LEU A 17 9.08 12.82 13.24
N LYS A 18 8.75 12.75 14.53
CA LYS A 18 8.58 13.93 15.39
C LYS A 18 9.90 14.67 15.61
N SER A 19 11.03 13.98 15.51
CA SER A 19 12.36 14.58 15.60
C SER A 19 12.83 15.27 14.32
N LEU A 20 12.14 15.08 13.19
CA LEU A 20 12.51 15.71 11.92
C LEU A 20 12.18 17.20 11.96
N SER A 21 13.20 18.01 11.72
CA SER A 21 13.03 19.43 11.44
C SER A 21 12.73 19.61 9.95
N VAL A 22 11.59 20.21 9.65
CA VAL A 22 11.25 20.70 8.32
C VAL A 22 11.12 22.20 8.42
N ASP A 23 11.64 22.90 7.42
CA ASP A 23 11.50 24.34 7.32
C ASP A 23 10.03 24.77 7.49
N GLU A 24 9.79 25.78 8.32
CA GLU A 24 8.44 26.17 8.73
C GLU A 24 7.61 26.68 7.54
N GLU A 25 8.23 27.36 6.58
CA GLU A 25 7.56 27.85 5.38
C GLU A 25 7.22 26.68 4.43
N VAL A 26 8.15 25.74 4.26
CA VAL A 26 7.88 24.49 3.55
C VAL A 26 6.73 23.72 4.22
N PHE A 27 6.70 23.68 5.56
CA PHE A 27 5.62 23.04 6.31
C PHE A 27 4.27 23.70 6.05
N LYS A 28 4.19 25.04 6.18
CA LYS A 28 2.97 25.82 5.94
C LYS A 28 2.44 25.64 4.53
N GLN A 29 3.30 25.60 3.53
CA GLN A 29 2.90 25.38 2.14
C GLN A 29 2.33 23.97 1.93
N LYS A 30 3.02 22.96 2.46
CA LYS A 30 2.70 21.55 2.16
C LYS A 30 1.60 20.96 3.06
N LYS A 31 1.35 21.49 4.27
CA LYS A 31 0.32 20.94 5.20
C LYS A 31 -1.10 20.93 4.62
N HIS A 32 -1.41 21.78 3.66
CA HIS A 32 -2.71 21.81 2.98
C HIS A 32 -3.05 20.52 2.21
N ASN A 33 -2.06 19.69 1.90
CA ASN A 33 -2.27 18.34 1.33
C ASN A 33 -3.05 17.39 2.26
N PHE A 34 -3.21 17.76 3.54
CA PHE A 34 -3.93 17.00 4.57
C PHE A 34 -5.31 17.56 4.90
N ARG A 35 -5.85 18.49 4.08
CA ARG A 35 -7.15 19.13 4.33
C ARG A 35 -8.34 18.16 4.39
N GLN A 36 -8.23 16.99 3.76
CA GLN A 36 -9.29 15.97 3.75
C GLN A 36 -9.27 15.11 5.02
N GLU A 37 -8.12 15.01 5.68
CA GLU A 37 -7.95 14.29 6.94
C GLU A 37 -8.12 15.22 8.15
N ILE A 38 -8.01 16.54 7.94
CA ILE A 38 -8.13 17.59 8.94
C ILE A 38 -9.31 18.48 8.60
N ASP A 39 -10.51 18.02 8.99
CA ASP A 39 -11.79 18.72 8.73
C ASP A 39 -11.93 20.08 9.46
N SER A 40 -10.94 20.46 10.27
CA SER A 40 -10.92 21.73 11.00
C SER A 40 -9.88 22.68 10.41
N PRO A 41 -10.31 23.70 9.63
CA PRO A 41 -9.43 24.73 9.09
C PRO A 41 -8.61 25.44 10.17
N ARG A 42 -9.23 25.69 11.35
CA ARG A 42 -8.56 26.28 12.50
C ARG A 42 -7.43 25.40 13.03
N ARG A 43 -7.63 24.09 13.12
CA ARG A 43 -6.58 23.16 13.57
C ARG A 43 -5.45 23.08 12.55
N LEU A 44 -5.78 22.99 11.28
CA LEU A 44 -4.79 22.99 10.19
C LEU A 44 -3.94 24.27 10.21
N PHE A 45 -4.58 25.42 10.45
CA PHE A 45 -3.88 26.70 10.55
C PHE A 45 -2.87 26.73 11.70
N LEU A 46 -3.25 26.22 12.88
CA LEU A 46 -2.42 26.25 14.10
C LEU A 46 -1.22 25.28 14.09
N MET A 47 -1.19 24.29 13.21
CA MET A 47 -0.05 23.36 13.11
C MET A 47 1.16 24.06 12.50
N SER A 48 2.33 23.93 13.14
CA SER A 48 3.59 24.50 12.66
C SER A 48 4.66 23.45 12.37
N SER A 49 4.42 22.18 12.73
CA SER A 49 5.40 21.11 12.54
C SER A 49 4.78 19.77 12.12
N ILE A 50 5.62 18.88 11.59
CA ILE A 50 5.27 17.47 11.36
C ILE A 50 4.85 16.80 12.67
N GLY A 51 5.47 17.19 13.79
CA GLY A 51 5.08 16.71 15.12
C GLY A 51 3.62 17.01 15.44
N ASP A 52 3.16 18.25 15.22
CA ASP A 52 1.77 18.65 15.45
C ASP A 52 0.79 17.89 14.55
N LEU A 53 1.18 17.69 13.29
CA LEU A 53 0.40 16.94 12.32
C LEU A 53 0.22 15.49 12.79
N ILE A 54 1.30 14.82 13.16
CA ILE A 54 1.25 13.43 13.62
C ILE A 54 0.45 13.32 14.92
N ASP A 55 0.69 14.20 15.89
CA ASP A 55 -0.07 14.26 17.14
C ASP A 55 -1.57 14.36 16.89
N TYR A 56 -1.97 15.19 15.93
CA TYR A 56 -3.38 15.31 15.57
C TYR A 56 -3.93 14.02 14.95
N LEU A 57 -3.20 13.43 14.01
CA LEU A 57 -3.60 12.20 13.34
C LEU A 57 -3.69 11.00 14.30
N GLU A 58 -2.78 10.90 15.28
CA GLU A 58 -2.82 9.91 16.35
C GLU A 58 -4.04 10.11 17.26
N ARG A 59 -4.30 11.36 17.70
CA ARG A 59 -5.47 11.69 18.55
C ARG A 59 -6.80 11.42 17.83
N LYS A 60 -6.83 11.59 16.51
CA LYS A 60 -7.98 11.25 15.67
C LYS A 60 -8.01 9.79 15.23
N LEU A 61 -7.05 9.00 15.70
CA LEU A 61 -6.98 7.57 15.44
C LEU A 61 -6.89 7.23 13.94
N LEU A 62 -6.42 8.19 13.14
CA LEU A 62 -6.21 8.07 11.70
C LEU A 62 -4.86 7.40 11.42
N VAL A 63 -3.91 7.55 12.33
CA VAL A 63 -2.63 6.86 12.38
C VAL A 63 -2.55 6.04 13.65
N ARG A 64 -2.17 4.77 13.53
CA ARG A 64 -1.91 3.82 14.61
C ARG A 64 -0.90 2.76 14.14
N ASN A 65 -0.46 1.89 15.04
CA ASN A 65 0.47 0.80 14.75
C ASN A 65 0.06 -0.11 13.59
N ASN A 66 -1.24 -0.32 13.33
CA ASN A 66 -1.74 -1.12 12.22
C ASN A 66 -2.26 -0.28 11.05
N LYS A 67 -2.11 1.05 11.12
CA LYS A 67 -2.67 2.01 10.17
C LYS A 67 -1.67 3.14 9.93
N ILE A 68 -0.62 2.85 9.19
CA ILE A 68 0.48 3.79 8.93
C ILE A 68 0.42 4.47 7.56
N ARG A 69 -0.65 4.26 6.77
CA ARG A 69 -0.77 4.81 5.40
C ARG A 69 -0.56 6.33 5.32
N LEU A 70 -1.10 7.07 6.29
CA LEU A 70 -0.94 8.53 6.33
C LEU A 70 0.47 8.96 6.70
N ILE A 71 1.25 8.10 7.40
CA ILE A 71 2.67 8.34 7.61
C ILE A 71 3.40 8.30 6.26
N THR A 72 3.13 7.32 5.41
CA THR A 72 3.72 7.25 4.07
C THR A 72 3.41 8.51 3.25
N LYS A 73 2.15 8.98 3.29
CA LYS A 73 1.74 10.25 2.65
C LYS A 73 2.54 11.45 3.18
N ILE A 74 2.81 11.52 4.49
CA ILE A 74 3.68 12.57 5.09
C ILE A 74 5.08 12.48 4.49
N LEU A 75 5.65 11.28 4.39
CA LEU A 75 6.99 11.10 3.82
C LEU A 75 7.07 11.55 2.36
N ASP A 76 6.04 11.26 1.56
CA ASP A 76 6.00 11.64 0.16
C ASP A 76 5.83 13.16 0.00
N VAL A 77 4.87 13.76 0.72
CA VAL A 77 4.61 15.20 0.64
C VAL A 77 5.83 16.01 1.08
N PHE A 78 6.47 15.62 2.20
CA PHE A 78 7.61 16.34 2.76
C PHE A 78 8.97 15.87 2.21
N GLU A 79 8.98 14.95 1.25
CA GLU A 79 10.20 14.42 0.62
C GLU A 79 11.20 13.85 1.65
N ILE A 80 10.68 13.13 2.64
CA ILE A 80 11.46 12.54 3.72
C ILE A 80 11.85 11.11 3.31
N PHE A 81 13.12 10.92 2.99
CA PHE A 81 13.65 9.61 2.58
C PHE A 81 14.27 8.82 3.75
N GLY A 82 14.81 9.51 4.76
CA GLY A 82 15.65 8.91 5.81
C GLY A 82 14.99 7.87 6.72
N ILE A 83 13.66 7.72 6.67
CA ILE A 83 12.93 6.75 7.50
C ILE A 83 12.11 5.74 6.69
N ARG A 84 12.17 5.76 5.35
CA ARG A 84 11.41 4.83 4.49
C ARG A 84 11.70 3.37 4.79
N LYS A 85 12.96 3.03 5.09
CA LYS A 85 13.36 1.67 5.46
C LYS A 85 12.59 1.16 6.68
N LEU A 86 12.37 2.00 7.69
CA LEU A 86 11.60 1.62 8.89
C LEU A 86 10.12 1.37 8.58
N ILE A 87 9.53 2.15 7.67
CA ILE A 87 8.16 1.92 7.20
C ILE A 87 8.04 0.55 6.53
N ILE A 88 9.00 0.21 5.68
CA ILE A 88 9.05 -1.07 4.97
C ILE A 88 9.18 -2.23 5.98
N GLU A 89 10.14 -2.15 6.92
CA GLU A 89 10.32 -3.15 7.98
C GLU A 89 9.05 -3.31 8.84
N HIS A 90 8.39 -2.20 9.19
CA HIS A 90 7.15 -2.22 9.94
C HIS A 90 5.99 -2.89 9.19
N ASN A 91 5.86 -2.63 7.89
CA ASN A 91 4.87 -3.31 7.05
C ASN A 91 5.14 -4.82 6.98
N MET A 92 6.41 -5.25 6.89
CA MET A 92 6.74 -6.68 6.96
C MET A 92 6.31 -7.30 8.29
N LEU A 93 6.49 -6.60 9.41
CA LEU A 93 6.02 -7.07 10.72
C LEU A 93 4.49 -7.21 10.77
N LEU A 94 3.75 -6.23 10.25
CA LEU A 94 2.29 -6.30 10.16
C LEU A 94 1.82 -7.49 9.31
N THR A 95 2.45 -7.69 8.15
CA THR A 95 2.16 -8.82 7.26
C THR A 95 2.40 -10.15 7.97
N ASN A 96 3.59 -10.33 8.57
CA ASN A 96 3.93 -11.55 9.30
C ASN A 96 3.02 -11.81 10.50
N TYR A 97 2.63 -10.76 11.23
CA TYR A 97 1.69 -10.86 12.34
C TYR A 97 0.31 -11.31 11.88
N ASN A 98 -0.23 -10.71 10.81
CA ASN A 98 -1.52 -11.12 10.27
C ASN A 98 -1.46 -12.59 9.79
N TYR A 99 -0.40 -13.01 9.10
CA TYR A 99 -0.22 -14.40 8.68
C TYR A 99 -0.10 -15.41 9.84
N THR A 100 0.41 -15.00 11.00
CA THR A 100 0.69 -15.91 12.12
C THR A 100 -0.40 -15.90 13.20
N ASN A 101 -1.13 -14.79 13.35
CA ASN A 101 -2.17 -14.62 14.38
C ASN A 101 -3.59 -14.67 13.83
N ASP A 102 -3.82 -14.45 12.53
CA ASP A 102 -5.00 -15.04 11.90
C ASP A 102 -4.69 -16.54 11.76
N ARG A 103 -5.03 -17.30 12.80
CA ARG A 103 -5.31 -18.72 12.63
C ARG A 103 -6.48 -18.79 11.65
N ILE A 104 -6.16 -18.81 10.37
CA ILE A 104 -6.99 -19.46 9.38
C ILE A 104 -7.05 -20.90 9.90
N ASP A 105 -8.16 -21.24 10.57
CA ASP A 105 -8.45 -22.61 10.88
C ASP A 105 -8.63 -23.30 9.53
N TYR A 106 -7.56 -23.89 9.01
CA TYR A 106 -7.54 -24.55 7.71
C TYR A 106 -8.68 -25.58 7.57
N LYS A 107 -9.26 -26.07 8.68
CA LYS A 107 -10.44 -26.94 8.64
C LYS A 107 -11.74 -26.18 8.42
N GLU A 108 -11.89 -25.00 8.99
CA GLU A 108 -13.07 -24.14 8.81
C GLU A 108 -13.03 -23.41 7.46
N ASP A 109 -11.83 -23.08 6.99
CA ASP A 109 -11.56 -22.53 5.66
C ASP A 109 -11.82 -23.58 4.58
N ASN A 110 -11.35 -24.83 4.73
CA ASN A 110 -11.71 -25.92 3.81
C ASN A 110 -13.22 -26.23 3.80
N ALA A 111 -13.92 -26.09 4.93
CA ALA A 111 -15.38 -26.28 4.98
C ALA A 111 -16.16 -25.13 4.31
N ARG A 112 -15.63 -23.90 4.35
CA ARG A 112 -16.15 -22.75 3.57
C ARG A 112 -15.73 -22.82 2.09
N HIS A 113 -14.57 -23.39 1.80
CA HIS A 113 -13.99 -23.50 0.47
C HIS A 113 -14.38 -24.75 -0.31
N GLN A 114 -15.04 -25.72 0.32
CA GLN A 114 -15.79 -26.77 -0.38
C GLN A 114 -16.93 -26.21 -1.25
N ASN A 115 -17.28 -24.93 -1.06
CA ASN A 115 -18.18 -24.18 -1.94
C ASN A 115 -17.53 -22.89 -2.47
N ILE A 116 -16.22 -22.86 -2.77
CA ILE A 116 -15.77 -21.90 -3.80
C ILE A 116 -16.40 -22.38 -5.10
N THR A 117 -17.58 -21.86 -5.40
CA THR A 117 -18.04 -21.83 -6.78
C THR A 117 -16.97 -21.08 -7.56
N SER A 118 -16.36 -21.74 -8.54
CA SER A 118 -15.32 -21.27 -9.45
C SER A 118 -15.70 -20.05 -10.32
N ASP A 119 -16.70 -19.27 -9.90
CA ASP A 119 -17.44 -18.32 -10.71
C ASP A 119 -17.18 -16.86 -10.33
N HIS A 120 -16.23 -16.57 -9.43
CA HIS A 120 -15.79 -15.20 -9.22
C HIS A 120 -14.67 -14.84 -10.21
N SER A 121 -15.05 -14.71 -11.48
CA SER A 121 -14.23 -13.96 -12.44
C SER A 121 -14.13 -12.52 -11.96
N ILE A 122 -12.92 -11.98 -11.85
CA ILE A 122 -12.73 -10.55 -11.58
C ILE A 122 -13.44 -9.78 -12.70
N PRO A 123 -14.45 -8.94 -12.40
CA PRO A 123 -15.19 -8.23 -13.44
C PRO A 123 -14.22 -7.39 -14.29
N PRO A 124 -14.36 -7.36 -15.62
CA PRO A 124 -13.47 -6.59 -16.50
C PRO A 124 -13.30 -5.12 -16.07
N CYS A 125 -14.37 -4.51 -15.55
CA CYS A 125 -14.34 -3.14 -15.03
C CYS A 125 -13.43 -2.95 -13.81
N VAL A 126 -13.24 -3.98 -12.99
CA VAL A 126 -12.32 -3.96 -11.84
C VAL A 126 -10.88 -4.05 -12.33
N VAL A 127 -10.61 -4.91 -13.32
CA VAL A 127 -9.27 -5.01 -13.93
C VAL A 127 -8.90 -3.69 -14.62
N GLU A 128 -9.83 -3.09 -15.37
CA GLU A 128 -9.64 -1.77 -15.99
C GLU A 128 -9.41 -0.67 -14.95
N LEU A 129 -10.13 -0.69 -13.82
CA LEU A 129 -9.92 0.24 -12.72
C LEU A 129 -8.51 0.10 -12.14
N ILE A 130 -8.05 -1.13 -11.88
CA ILE A 130 -6.71 -1.40 -11.35
C ILE A 130 -5.65 -0.95 -12.37
N SER A 131 -5.80 -1.32 -13.64
CA SER A 131 -4.92 -0.91 -14.74
C SER A 131 -4.79 0.61 -14.88
N SER A 132 -5.90 1.34 -14.73
CA SER A 132 -5.91 2.80 -14.80
C SER A 132 -5.16 3.46 -13.63
N ARG A 133 -5.08 2.78 -12.49
CA ARG A 133 -4.38 3.26 -11.29
C ARG A 133 -2.90 2.93 -11.29
N ILE A 134 -2.52 1.83 -11.94
CA ILE A 134 -1.12 1.46 -12.16
C ILE A 134 -0.48 2.41 -13.17
N GLY A 135 -1.19 2.71 -14.27
CA GLY A 135 -0.72 3.65 -15.28
C GLY A 135 0.71 3.35 -15.73
N ASN A 136 1.60 4.35 -15.60
CA ASN A 136 2.99 4.30 -16.05
C ASN A 136 3.90 3.36 -15.24
N SER A 137 3.48 2.88 -14.06
CA SER A 137 4.24 1.91 -13.25
C SER A 137 4.07 0.45 -13.70
N TRP A 138 3.45 0.21 -14.86
CA TRP A 138 3.17 -1.14 -15.34
C TRP A 138 4.42 -1.99 -15.58
N LYS A 139 5.56 -1.37 -15.95
CA LYS A 139 6.84 -2.09 -16.14
C LYS A 139 7.39 -2.62 -14.81
N GLU A 140 7.38 -1.78 -13.78
CA GLU A 140 7.79 -2.19 -12.43
C GLU A 140 6.91 -3.34 -11.93
N MET A 141 5.59 -3.21 -12.10
CA MET A 141 4.66 -4.29 -11.79
C MET A 141 4.96 -5.57 -12.57
N ALA A 142 5.26 -5.49 -13.88
CA ALA A 142 5.56 -6.66 -14.70
C ALA A 142 6.84 -7.39 -14.23
N TYR A 143 7.88 -6.65 -13.83
CA TYR A 143 9.09 -7.23 -13.25
C TYR A 143 8.82 -7.91 -11.90
N GLU A 144 8.01 -7.30 -11.02
CA GLU A 144 7.61 -7.89 -9.74
C GLU A 144 6.74 -9.15 -9.92
N LEU A 145 5.93 -9.19 -11.00
CA LEU A 145 5.18 -10.36 -11.43
C LEU A 145 6.05 -11.39 -12.20
N GLN A 146 7.37 -11.18 -12.25
CA GLN A 146 8.35 -12.08 -12.84
C GLN A 146 8.23 -12.32 -14.35
N PHE A 147 7.66 -11.37 -15.10
CA PHE A 147 7.73 -11.40 -16.56
C PHE A 147 9.18 -11.21 -17.04
N LYS A 148 9.55 -11.89 -18.12
CA LYS A 148 10.88 -11.73 -18.71
C LYS A 148 10.98 -10.39 -19.41
N ALA A 149 12.20 -9.82 -19.43
CA ALA A 149 12.46 -8.55 -20.10
C ALA A 149 11.97 -8.53 -21.57
N GLY A 150 12.22 -9.60 -22.34
CA GLY A 150 11.75 -9.68 -23.72
C GLY A 150 10.22 -9.70 -23.87
N GLU A 151 9.47 -10.21 -22.89
CA GLU A 151 8.00 -10.18 -22.90
C GLU A 151 7.48 -8.77 -22.60
N ILE A 152 8.16 -8.05 -21.71
CA ILE A 152 7.88 -6.65 -21.39
C ILE A 152 8.17 -5.76 -22.59
N ASP A 153 9.29 -5.96 -23.27
CA ASP A 153 9.67 -5.22 -24.48
C ASP A 153 8.65 -5.44 -25.61
N LEU A 154 8.25 -6.69 -25.84
CA LEU A 154 7.17 -7.04 -26.78
C LEU A 154 5.85 -6.34 -26.44
N ILE A 155 5.49 -6.19 -25.17
CA ILE A 155 4.27 -5.50 -24.75
C ILE A 155 4.40 -3.98 -24.92
N ASP A 156 5.58 -3.43 -24.67
CA ASP A 156 5.87 -2.01 -24.81
C ASP A 156 5.77 -1.54 -26.26
N GLU A 157 6.29 -2.36 -27.19
CA GLU A 157 6.29 -2.09 -28.64
C GLU A 157 4.89 -2.22 -29.28
N ASN A 158 4.06 -3.15 -28.78
CA ASN A 158 2.79 -3.51 -29.44
C ASN A 158 1.56 -2.78 -28.90
N LEU A 159 1.67 -2.04 -27.80
CA LEU A 159 0.53 -1.35 -27.19
C LEU A 159 0.82 0.14 -26.99
N GLU A 160 -0.15 0.98 -27.33
CA GLU A 160 0.07 2.44 -27.40
C GLU A 160 0.01 3.15 -26.04
N ASN A 161 -0.67 2.58 -25.05
CA ASN A 161 -0.90 3.22 -23.74
C ASN A 161 -0.58 2.26 -22.60
N ASP A 162 0.13 2.77 -21.60
CA ASP A 162 0.48 2.14 -20.32
C ASP A 162 -0.70 1.47 -19.60
N VAL A 163 -1.92 2.00 -19.71
CA VAL A 163 -3.13 1.36 -19.16
C VAL A 163 -3.47 0.06 -19.90
N LYS A 164 -3.29 0.01 -21.23
CA LYS A 164 -3.48 -1.23 -22.01
C LYS A 164 -2.37 -2.23 -21.71
N LYS A 165 -1.15 -1.75 -21.48
CA LYS A 165 0.01 -2.57 -21.11
C LYS A 165 -0.18 -3.22 -19.74
N SER A 166 -0.61 -2.45 -18.73
CA SER A 166 -0.92 -2.99 -17.40
C SER A 166 -2.09 -3.99 -17.44
N LEU A 167 -3.14 -3.70 -18.22
CA LEU A 167 -4.26 -4.61 -18.43
C LEU A 167 -3.82 -5.94 -19.05
N LYS A 168 -2.92 -5.90 -20.04
CA LYS A 168 -2.39 -7.10 -20.69
C LYS A 168 -1.60 -7.97 -19.72
N ILE A 169 -0.73 -7.37 -18.91
CA ILE A 169 0.05 -8.08 -17.89
C ILE A 169 -0.87 -8.74 -16.86
N LEU A 170 -1.80 -7.97 -16.28
CA LEU A 170 -2.74 -8.48 -15.27
C LEU A 170 -3.60 -9.62 -15.80
N ASN A 171 -4.15 -9.47 -17.00
CA ASN A 171 -4.97 -10.53 -17.61
C ASN A 171 -4.15 -11.80 -17.84
N THR A 172 -2.90 -11.71 -18.33
CA THR A 172 -2.04 -12.88 -18.51
C THR A 172 -1.79 -13.58 -17.17
N THR A 173 -1.40 -12.83 -16.13
CA THR A 173 -1.17 -13.39 -14.78
C THR A 173 -2.41 -14.06 -14.20
N PHE A 174 -3.58 -13.43 -14.32
CA PHE A 174 -4.83 -14.01 -13.81
C PHE A 174 -5.22 -15.29 -14.55
N GLN A 175 -4.98 -15.36 -15.87
CA GLN A 175 -5.23 -16.58 -16.65
C GLN A 175 -4.25 -17.71 -16.27
N ASP A 176 -2.98 -17.40 -16.05
CA ASP A 176 -1.98 -18.39 -15.63
C ASP A 176 -2.30 -18.95 -14.23
N LEU A 177 -2.73 -18.09 -13.30
CA LEU A 177 -3.19 -18.53 -11.97
C LEU A 177 -4.42 -19.44 -12.06
N LEU A 178 -5.41 -19.09 -12.89
CA LEU A 178 -6.59 -19.93 -13.13
C LEU A 178 -6.24 -21.27 -13.75
N ARG A 179 -5.19 -21.34 -14.57
CA ARG A 179 -4.70 -22.59 -15.17
C ARG A 179 -4.01 -23.46 -14.14
N ILE A 180 -3.13 -22.90 -13.30
CA ILE A 180 -2.44 -23.64 -12.23
C ILE A 180 -3.45 -24.24 -11.26
N VAL A 181 -4.50 -23.50 -10.90
CA VAL A 181 -5.55 -23.98 -10.00
C VAL A 181 -6.34 -25.16 -10.60
N LYS A 182 -6.54 -25.19 -11.93
CA LYS A 182 -7.24 -26.29 -12.63
C LYS A 182 -6.39 -27.54 -12.85
N GLU A 183 -5.07 -27.45 -12.75
CA GLU A 183 -4.14 -28.58 -12.92
C GLU A 183 -3.83 -29.29 -11.57
N VAL A 184 -4.34 -28.77 -10.45
CA VAL A 184 -4.12 -29.30 -9.09
C VAL A 184 -5.34 -30.08 -8.55
N ASP A 185 -6.46 -30.06 -9.28
CA ASP A 185 -7.62 -30.97 -9.09
C ASP A 185 -7.53 -32.21 -10.00
#